data_AF-A0A3C1HI04-F1
#
_entry.id   AF-A0A3C1HI04-F1
#
_cell.length_a   1.000
_cell.length_b   1.000
_cell.length_c   1.000
_cell.angle_alpha   90.00
_cell.angle_beta   90.00
_cell.angle_gamma   90.00
#
_symmetry.space_group_name_H-M   'P 1'
#
loop_
_entity.id
_entity.type
_entity.pdbx_description
1 polymer ?
#
loop_
_entity_poly.entity_id
_entity_poly.type
_entity_poly.pdbx_seq_one_letter_code
_entity_poly.pdbx_strand_id
1 'polypeptide(L)'
;MRSVLSLFTLLPLIGTTAWGQATPGRVAYVNQSGLDKVPIYTIVAASPGHPASSIPIPKGTAGPYTVELWYGTDVNSLAPASGSQIRDWAGPGVFKGNANFDIVGTKGGEKVWLELRVWENLGGTITSWAAAEHAGVPIRLGESAAFSLTLGGVDDAAKLYQPVTMLSELKTFGLHYVNVPEPTLWSLPLLALITAKAWRRNAKGTFLNR
;
A
#
# COMPACT_ATOMS: atom_id res chain seq x y z
N MET A 1 26.39 -64.96 43.24
CA MET A 1 25.12 -64.21 43.27
C MET A 1 25.45 -62.72 43.23
N ARG A 2 25.24 -62.04 42.10
CA ARG A 2 25.44 -60.60 41.95
C ARG A 2 24.08 -59.99 41.58
N SER A 3 23.45 -59.31 42.53
CA SER A 3 22.20 -58.59 42.32
C SER A 3 22.50 -57.24 41.68
N VAL A 4 22.01 -57.02 40.47
CA VAL A 4 22.06 -55.73 39.77
C VAL A 4 20.81 -54.95 40.16
N LEU A 5 20.99 -53.88 40.95
CA LEU A 5 19.93 -52.94 41.32
C LEU A 5 19.72 -51.97 40.15
N SER A 6 18.63 -52.12 39.40
CA SER A 6 18.19 -51.17 38.38
C SER A 6 17.50 -49.99 39.05
N LEU A 7 18.20 -48.86 39.14
CA LEU A 7 17.68 -47.58 39.61
C LEU A 7 16.89 -46.91 38.46
N PHE A 8 15.57 -47.11 38.44
CA PHE A 8 14.67 -46.39 37.55
C PHE A 8 14.45 -44.97 38.08
N THR A 9 15.16 -43.99 37.51
CA THR A 9 14.92 -42.56 37.71
C THR A 9 13.66 -42.15 36.95
N LEU A 10 12.54 -41.98 37.68
CA LEU A 10 11.36 -41.27 37.16
C LEU A 10 11.73 -39.80 36.92
N LEU A 11 11.87 -39.39 35.67
CA LEU A 11 11.81 -37.98 35.30
C LEU A 11 10.35 -37.51 35.38
N PRO A 12 10.01 -36.46 36.14
CA PRO A 12 8.71 -35.82 36.01
C PRO A 12 8.63 -35.15 34.64
N LEU A 13 7.70 -35.62 33.81
CA LEU A 13 7.27 -34.93 32.60
C LEU A 13 6.56 -33.64 33.05
N ILE A 14 7.31 -32.55 33.21
CA ILE A 14 6.73 -31.23 33.40
C ILE A 14 6.09 -30.87 32.06
N GLY A 15 4.79 -31.14 31.93
CA GLY A 15 3.98 -30.63 30.84
C GLY A 15 3.95 -29.12 30.96
N THR A 16 4.81 -28.45 30.19
CA THR A 16 4.69 -27.02 29.98
C THR A 16 3.39 -26.79 29.23
N THR A 17 2.34 -26.40 29.94
CA THR A 17 1.20 -25.75 29.29
C THR A 17 1.79 -24.52 28.62
N ALA A 18 1.91 -24.55 27.30
CA ALA A 18 2.26 -23.36 26.54
C ALA A 18 1.07 -22.42 26.66
N TRP A 19 1.15 -21.45 27.56
CA TRP A 19 0.20 -20.34 27.61
C TRP A 19 0.35 -19.61 26.28
N GLY A 20 -0.59 -19.82 25.37
CA GLY A 20 -0.57 -19.20 24.06
C GLY A 20 -0.65 -17.68 24.24
N GLN A 21 0.47 -17.00 24.01
CA GLN A 21 0.48 -15.55 24.01
C GLN A 21 -0.21 -15.07 22.73
N ALA A 22 -1.14 -14.11 22.86
CA ALA A 22 -1.78 -13.48 21.72
C ALA A 22 -0.73 -12.95 20.74
N THR A 23 -0.92 -13.21 19.45
CA THR A 23 -0.03 -12.71 18.39
C THR A 23 -0.67 -11.52 17.69
N PRO A 24 0.12 -10.62 17.08
CA PRO A 24 -0.41 -9.65 16.14
C PRO A 24 -1.30 -10.32 15.09
N GLY A 25 -2.40 -9.65 14.74
CA GLY A 25 -3.26 -10.07 13.64
C GLY A 25 -2.46 -10.11 12.34
N ARG A 26 -2.63 -11.18 11.55
CA ARG A 26 -1.84 -11.42 10.34
C ARG A 26 -2.72 -11.52 9.11
N VAL A 27 -2.27 -10.88 8.05
CA VAL A 27 -2.84 -10.99 6.71
C VAL A 27 -1.81 -11.59 5.77
N ALA A 28 -2.22 -12.56 4.98
CA ALA A 28 -1.36 -13.13 3.95
C ALA A 28 -1.73 -12.57 2.58
N TYR A 29 -0.72 -12.06 1.88
CA TYR A 29 -0.76 -11.97 0.44
C TYR A 29 -0.13 -13.23 -0.14
N VAL A 30 -0.99 -14.14 -0.61
CA VAL A 30 -0.55 -15.34 -1.33
C VAL A 30 -0.68 -15.04 -2.81
N ASN A 31 0.44 -15.09 -3.53
CA ASN A 31 0.41 -14.97 -4.98
C ASN A 31 -0.51 -16.05 -5.55
N GLN A 32 -1.45 -15.70 -6.45
CA GLN A 32 -2.31 -16.70 -7.08
C GLN A 32 -1.43 -17.78 -7.71
N SER A 33 -1.44 -18.98 -7.14
CA SER A 33 -0.75 -20.13 -7.70
C SER A 33 -1.61 -20.67 -8.84
N GLY A 34 -1.17 -20.45 -10.09
CA GLY A 34 -1.89 -20.87 -11.29
C GLY A 34 -1.23 -20.31 -12.56
N LEU A 35 -1.57 -20.89 -13.71
CA LEU A 35 -1.15 -20.40 -15.02
C LEU A 35 -1.80 -19.04 -15.36
N ASP A 36 -2.98 -18.76 -14.79
CA ASP A 36 -3.73 -17.53 -14.99
C ASP A 36 -3.57 -16.62 -13.78
N LYS A 37 -2.57 -15.72 -13.83
CA LYS A 37 -2.40 -14.68 -12.82
C LYS A 37 -3.31 -13.50 -13.17
N VAL A 38 -4.30 -13.22 -12.32
CA VAL A 38 -5.16 -12.06 -12.50
C VAL A 38 -4.49 -10.83 -11.88
N PRO A 39 -4.29 -9.73 -12.63
CA PRO A 39 -3.72 -8.51 -12.06
C PRO A 39 -4.71 -7.89 -11.05
N ILE A 40 -4.19 -7.49 -9.89
CA ILE A 40 -4.96 -6.77 -8.85
C ILE A 40 -5.49 -5.44 -9.34
N TYR A 41 -4.71 -4.75 -10.17
CA TYR A 41 -5.10 -3.48 -10.73
C TYR A 41 -4.87 -3.48 -12.23
N THR A 42 -5.75 -2.78 -12.92
CA THR A 42 -5.61 -2.47 -14.34
C THR A 42 -5.33 -0.99 -14.50
N ILE A 43 -4.62 -0.62 -15.56
CA ILE A 43 -4.48 0.80 -15.91
C ILE A 43 -5.78 1.16 -16.63
N VAL A 44 -6.70 1.82 -15.91
CA VAL A 44 -7.97 2.26 -16.49
C VAL A 44 -7.73 3.62 -17.13
N ALA A 45 -7.91 3.71 -18.44
CA ALA A 45 -7.74 4.97 -19.15
C ALA A 45 -8.74 6.00 -18.64
N ALA A 46 -8.25 7.16 -18.20
CA ALA A 46 -9.09 8.32 -17.95
C ALA A 46 -9.51 8.93 -19.31
N SER A 47 -10.82 9.02 -19.53
CA SER A 47 -11.48 10.01 -20.41
C SER A 47 -11.13 10.03 -21.91
N PRO A 48 -11.97 10.66 -22.75
CA PRO A 48 -11.74 10.80 -24.17
C PRO A 48 -10.41 11.53 -24.43
N GLY A 49 -9.42 10.85 -25.02
CA GLY A 49 -8.12 11.44 -25.38
C GLY A 49 -6.89 10.56 -25.13
N HIS A 50 -7.01 9.46 -24.37
CA HIS A 50 -5.88 8.58 -24.07
C HIS A 50 -6.18 7.10 -24.40
N PRO A 51 -5.44 6.45 -25.32
CA PRO A 51 -5.69 5.05 -25.67
C PRO A 51 -5.37 4.12 -24.50
N ALA A 52 -6.16 3.06 -24.35
CA ALA A 52 -5.92 2.02 -23.37
C ALA A 52 -4.53 1.42 -23.55
N SER A 53 -3.69 1.46 -22.51
CA SER A 53 -2.45 0.70 -22.48
C SER A 53 -2.76 -0.69 -21.95
N SER A 54 -2.93 -1.65 -22.86
CA SER A 54 -3.02 -3.09 -22.58
C SER A 54 -1.66 -3.72 -22.32
N ILE A 55 -0.58 -2.93 -22.15
CA ILE A 55 0.78 -3.44 -22.01
C ILE A 55 0.91 -4.13 -20.64
N PRO A 56 1.07 -5.46 -20.59
CA PRO A 56 1.35 -6.17 -19.35
C PRO A 56 2.70 -5.68 -18.81
N ILE A 57 2.77 -5.29 -17.53
CA ILE A 57 4.06 -4.91 -16.92
C ILE A 57 4.95 -6.17 -16.93
N PRO A 58 6.15 -6.12 -17.54
CA PRO A 58 7.04 -7.27 -17.65
C PRO A 58 7.43 -7.86 -16.29
N LYS A 59 7.55 -9.19 -16.23
CA LYS A 59 7.97 -9.90 -15.03
C LYS A 59 9.42 -9.59 -14.66
N GLY A 60 9.65 -9.20 -13.40
CA GLY A 60 11.00 -9.03 -12.85
C GLY A 60 11.59 -7.63 -13.03
N THR A 61 10.82 -6.66 -13.52
CA THR A 61 11.15 -5.25 -13.39
C THR A 61 10.60 -4.80 -12.04
N ALA A 62 11.44 -4.31 -11.11
CA ALA A 62 10.95 -3.58 -9.95
C ALA A 62 10.04 -2.47 -10.51
N GLY A 63 8.73 -2.65 -10.35
CA GLY A 63 7.77 -1.83 -11.06
C GLY A 63 7.93 -0.38 -10.65
N PRO A 64 7.56 0.59 -11.50
CA PRO A 64 7.52 1.98 -11.11
C PRO A 64 6.42 2.26 -10.08
N TYR A 65 5.87 1.24 -9.40
CA TYR A 65 4.74 1.37 -8.48
C TYR A 65 5.09 0.85 -7.09
N THR A 66 4.60 1.55 -6.08
CA THR A 66 4.55 1.08 -4.70
C THR A 66 3.10 0.71 -4.38
N VAL A 67 2.91 -0.39 -3.65
CA VAL A 67 1.63 -0.72 -3.04
C VAL A 67 1.78 -0.71 -1.54
N GLU A 68 0.75 -0.22 -0.87
CA GLU A 68 0.68 -0.13 0.58
C GLU A 68 -0.68 -0.63 1.04
N LEU A 69 -0.68 -1.37 2.14
CA LEU A 69 -1.89 -1.80 2.81
C LEU A 69 -2.31 -0.74 3.82
N TRP A 70 -3.57 -0.36 3.77
CA TRP A 70 -4.22 0.51 4.72
C TRP A 70 -5.21 -0.30 5.54
N TYR A 71 -5.32 -0.02 6.84
CA TYR A 71 -6.24 -0.73 7.72
C TYR A 71 -6.83 0.18 8.80
N GLY A 72 -7.97 -0.23 9.35
CA GLY A 72 -8.66 0.48 10.42
C GLY A 72 -9.76 -0.35 11.07
N THR A 73 -10.28 0.11 12.19
CA THR A 73 -11.45 -0.50 12.87
C THR A 73 -12.74 -0.23 12.11
N ASP A 74 -12.76 0.85 11.33
CA ASP A 74 -13.84 1.27 10.44
C ASP A 74 -13.27 1.88 9.14
N VAL A 75 -14.12 2.01 8.12
CA VAL A 75 -13.76 2.53 6.78
C VAL A 75 -13.20 3.95 6.81
N ASN A 76 -13.58 4.78 7.79
CA ASN A 76 -13.14 6.17 7.89
C ASN A 76 -11.84 6.32 8.73
N SER A 77 -11.43 5.25 9.42
CA SER A 77 -10.23 5.19 10.27
C SER A 77 -9.01 4.56 9.57
N LEU A 78 -9.07 4.35 8.25
CA LEU A 78 -8.01 3.69 7.50
C LEU A 78 -6.70 4.48 7.57
N ALA A 79 -5.64 3.80 7.98
CA ALA A 79 -4.28 4.32 8.08
C ALA A 79 -3.28 3.32 7.48
N PRO A 80 -2.10 3.78 7.01
CA PRO A 80 -1.10 2.89 6.43
C PRO A 80 -0.61 1.87 7.47
N ALA A 81 -0.66 0.58 7.10
CA ALA A 81 -0.09 -0.50 7.89
C ALA A 81 1.44 -0.40 7.83
N SER A 82 2.07 -0.27 9.00
CA SER A 82 3.52 -0.14 9.10
C SER A 82 4.24 -1.31 8.44
N GLY A 83 5.23 -1.03 7.60
CA GLY A 83 6.01 -2.05 6.90
C GLY A 83 5.28 -2.77 5.76
N SER A 84 4.08 -2.32 5.38
CA SER A 84 3.30 -2.95 4.31
C SER A 84 3.68 -2.51 2.89
N GLN A 85 4.60 -1.56 2.75
CA GLN A 85 5.02 -1.06 1.44
C GLN A 85 5.78 -2.14 0.65
N ILE A 86 5.27 -2.47 -0.53
CA ILE A 86 5.94 -3.39 -1.46
C ILE A 86 6.29 -2.66 -2.76
N ARG A 87 7.56 -2.85 -3.18
CA ARG A 87 8.15 -2.26 -4.38
C ARG A 87 8.73 -3.30 -5.35
N ASP A 88 8.87 -4.56 -4.92
CA ASP A 88 9.35 -5.66 -5.77
C ASP A 88 8.17 -6.44 -6.36
N TRP A 89 7.95 -6.28 -7.67
CA TRP A 89 6.80 -6.82 -8.39
C TRP A 89 7.25 -7.77 -9.49
N ALA A 90 6.51 -8.87 -9.64
CA ALA A 90 6.65 -9.77 -10.77
C ALA A 90 5.68 -9.42 -11.93
N GLY A 91 4.88 -8.36 -11.82
CA GLY A 91 3.90 -7.90 -12.80
C GLY A 91 2.85 -6.97 -12.17
N PRO A 92 1.89 -6.43 -12.93
CA PRO A 92 0.83 -5.57 -12.39
C PRO A 92 0.00 -6.37 -11.39
N GLY A 93 0.05 -5.99 -10.11
CA GLY A 93 -0.67 -6.70 -9.06
C GLY A 93 -0.15 -8.11 -8.77
N VAL A 94 1.02 -8.50 -9.28
CA VAL A 94 1.63 -9.80 -8.99
C VAL A 94 2.84 -9.59 -8.11
N PHE A 95 2.69 -9.86 -6.82
CA PHE A 95 3.79 -9.79 -5.86
C PHE A 95 4.78 -10.92 -6.11
N LYS A 96 6.05 -10.66 -5.81
CA LYS A 96 7.10 -11.68 -5.88
C LYS A 96 7.11 -12.50 -4.59
N GLY A 97 6.52 -13.69 -4.65
CA GLY A 97 6.40 -14.60 -3.51
C GLY A 97 5.16 -14.37 -2.66
N ASN A 98 5.14 -14.99 -1.48
CA ASN A 98 4.10 -14.78 -0.46
C ASN A 98 4.59 -13.69 0.48
N ALA A 99 3.76 -12.69 0.76
CA ALA A 99 4.03 -11.67 1.77
C ALA A 99 3.07 -11.87 2.93
N ASN A 100 3.58 -11.85 4.16
CA ASN A 100 2.75 -11.82 5.35
C ASN A 100 2.90 -10.44 5.99
N PHE A 101 1.77 -9.81 6.30
CA PHE A 101 1.74 -8.52 6.97
C PHE A 101 1.18 -8.71 8.37
N ASP A 102 1.99 -8.35 9.37
CA ASP A 102 1.54 -8.25 10.75
C ASP A 102 0.92 -6.87 10.95
N ILE A 103 -0.34 -6.84 11.37
CA ILE A 103 -1.08 -5.61 11.65
C ILE A 103 -0.89 -5.28 13.13
N VAL A 104 0.07 -4.40 13.40
CA VAL A 104 0.42 -4.00 14.77
C VAL A 104 -0.77 -3.37 15.47
N GLY A 105 -1.03 -3.77 16.71
CA GLY A 105 -2.16 -3.26 17.51
C GLY A 105 -3.45 -4.04 17.34
N THR A 106 -3.46 -5.05 16.47
CA THR A 106 -4.58 -6.00 16.32
C THR A 106 -4.18 -7.41 16.76
N LYS A 107 -5.17 -8.29 16.92
CA LYS A 107 -4.99 -9.69 17.31
C LYS A 107 -5.57 -10.65 16.28
N GLY A 108 -5.17 -11.92 16.37
CA GLY A 108 -5.82 -12.98 15.59
C GLY A 108 -7.32 -13.02 15.87
N GLY A 109 -8.14 -13.22 14.84
CA GLY A 109 -9.59 -13.29 14.93
C GLY A 109 -10.30 -11.93 14.96
N GLU A 110 -9.58 -10.81 15.07
CA GLU A 110 -10.19 -9.49 14.96
C GLU A 110 -10.63 -9.21 13.51
N LYS A 111 -11.78 -8.55 13.36
CA LYS A 111 -12.28 -8.09 12.07
C LYS A 111 -11.87 -6.64 11.86
N VAL A 112 -11.16 -6.38 10.78
CA VAL A 112 -10.69 -5.04 10.40
C VAL A 112 -11.18 -4.67 9.00
N TRP A 113 -11.15 -3.37 8.70
CA TRP A 113 -11.30 -2.86 7.35
C TRP A 113 -9.93 -2.68 6.71
N LEU A 114 -9.81 -3.05 5.45
CA LEU A 114 -8.60 -3.01 4.66
C LEU A 114 -8.84 -2.27 3.34
N GLU A 115 -7.80 -1.61 2.86
CA GLU A 115 -7.75 -0.96 1.56
C GLU A 115 -6.33 -1.10 1.00
N LEU A 116 -6.21 -1.36 -0.30
CA LEU A 116 -4.95 -1.36 -1.01
C LEU A 116 -4.81 -0.07 -1.79
N ARG A 117 -3.68 0.60 -1.62
CA ARG A 117 -3.33 1.82 -2.34
C ARG A 117 -2.09 1.58 -3.18
N VAL A 118 -2.12 2.07 -4.42
CA VAL A 118 -1.08 1.85 -5.43
C VAL A 118 -0.73 3.18 -6.05
N TRP A 119 0.55 3.54 -6.10
CA TRP A 119 0.99 4.77 -6.75
C TRP A 119 2.29 4.57 -7.50
N GLU A 120 2.51 5.39 -8.51
CA GLU A 120 3.77 5.46 -9.22
C GLU A 120 4.86 6.09 -8.33
N ASN A 121 5.94 5.36 -8.06
CA ASN A 121 7.01 5.75 -7.16
C ASN A 121 8.11 6.60 -7.82
N LEU A 122 8.06 6.76 -9.15
CA LEU A 122 9.06 7.52 -9.95
C LEU A 122 10.51 7.15 -9.60
N GLY A 123 10.82 5.86 -9.63
CA GLY A 123 12.17 5.36 -9.31
C GLY A 123 12.52 5.45 -7.83
N GLY A 124 11.52 5.53 -6.95
CA GLY A 124 11.68 5.63 -5.49
C GLY A 124 11.65 7.07 -4.95
N THR A 125 11.45 8.07 -5.81
CA THR A 125 11.29 9.48 -5.41
C THR A 125 10.02 9.69 -4.57
N ILE A 126 8.92 9.02 -4.93
CA ILE A 126 7.65 9.09 -4.19
C ILE A 126 7.55 7.89 -3.26
N THR A 127 7.69 8.15 -1.96
CA THR A 127 7.81 7.10 -0.92
C THR A 127 6.54 6.88 -0.09
N SER A 128 5.52 7.72 -0.25
CA SER A 128 4.25 7.61 0.48
C SER A 128 3.06 7.98 -0.41
N TRP A 129 1.88 7.52 -0.02
CA TRP A 129 0.62 7.89 -0.66
C TRP A 129 0.39 9.40 -0.67
N ALA A 130 0.59 10.07 0.46
CA ALA A 130 0.42 11.52 0.55
C ALA A 130 1.39 12.30 -0.38
N ALA A 131 2.64 11.81 -0.52
CA ALA A 131 3.58 12.39 -1.48
C ALA A 131 3.13 12.18 -2.93
N ALA A 132 2.43 11.07 -3.20
CA ALA A 132 1.84 10.79 -4.49
C ALA A 132 0.71 11.80 -4.80
N GLU A 133 -0.26 11.94 -3.89
CA GLU A 133 -1.39 12.87 -4.04
C GLU A 133 -0.95 14.32 -4.28
N HIS A 134 0.22 14.70 -3.75
CA HIS A 134 0.76 16.06 -3.84
C HIS A 134 2.00 16.17 -4.74
N ALA A 135 2.25 15.21 -5.63
CA ALA A 135 3.49 15.17 -6.42
C ALA A 135 3.68 16.38 -7.36
N GLY A 136 2.60 17.09 -7.71
CA GLY A 136 2.66 18.25 -8.61
C GLY A 136 3.07 17.89 -10.06
N VAL A 137 3.17 16.59 -10.35
CA VAL A 137 3.40 16.02 -11.68
C VAL A 137 2.35 14.96 -11.96
N PRO A 138 2.01 14.69 -13.23
CA PRO A 138 1.07 13.62 -13.56
C PRO A 138 1.64 12.28 -13.10
N ILE A 139 1.01 11.69 -12.09
CA ILE A 139 1.32 10.35 -11.62
C ILE A 139 0.07 9.48 -11.66
N ARG A 140 0.29 8.18 -11.81
CA ARG A 140 -0.77 7.19 -11.71
C ARG A 140 -0.91 6.72 -10.28
N LEU A 141 -2.10 6.80 -9.73
CA LEU A 141 -2.43 6.20 -8.44
C LEU A 141 -3.83 5.59 -8.46
N GLY A 142 -4.14 4.73 -7.49
CA GLY A 142 -5.44 4.13 -7.35
C GLY A 142 -5.59 3.42 -6.01
N GLU A 143 -6.83 3.30 -5.57
CA GLU A 143 -7.22 2.64 -4.34
C GLU A 143 -8.29 1.58 -4.64
N SER A 144 -8.24 0.47 -3.90
CA SER A 144 -9.31 -0.53 -3.93
C SER A 144 -10.53 -0.05 -3.16
N ALA A 145 -11.72 -0.59 -3.44
CA ALA A 145 -12.83 -0.45 -2.49
C ALA A 145 -12.45 -1.07 -1.14
N ALA A 146 -12.74 -0.38 -0.04
CA ALA A 146 -12.51 -0.92 1.30
C ALA A 146 -13.30 -2.22 1.51
N PHE A 147 -12.66 -3.22 2.11
CA PHE A 147 -13.26 -4.52 2.39
C PHE A 147 -12.92 -4.98 3.80
N SER A 148 -13.78 -5.79 4.41
CA SER A 148 -13.55 -6.28 5.76
C SER A 148 -12.94 -7.68 5.76
N LEU A 149 -11.93 -7.91 6.59
CA LEU A 149 -11.25 -9.20 6.71
C LEU A 149 -11.07 -9.58 8.19
N THR A 150 -11.26 -10.86 8.50
CA THR A 150 -10.89 -11.42 9.80
C THR A 150 -9.42 -11.85 9.76
N LEU A 151 -8.62 -11.37 10.71
CA LEU A 151 -7.18 -11.59 10.75
C LEU A 151 -6.81 -13.00 11.23
N GLY A 152 -5.73 -13.55 10.68
CA GLY A 152 -5.11 -14.77 11.21
C GLY A 152 -4.26 -14.49 12.45
N GLY A 153 -3.80 -15.54 13.13
CA GLY A 153 -2.98 -15.43 14.35
C GLY A 153 -3.65 -16.08 15.55
N VAL A 154 -3.18 -15.77 16.76
CA VAL A 154 -3.70 -16.29 18.03
C VAL A 154 -4.37 -15.15 18.80
N ASP A 155 -5.59 -15.37 19.29
CA ASP A 155 -6.32 -14.40 20.13
C ASP A 155 -5.93 -14.50 21.62
N ASP A 156 -6.54 -13.66 22.46
CA ASP A 156 -6.32 -13.67 23.93
C ASP A 156 -6.80 -14.95 24.61
N ALA A 157 -7.70 -15.69 23.98
CA ALA A 157 -8.20 -16.97 24.47
C ALA A 157 -7.34 -18.16 23.99
N ALA A 158 -6.16 -17.88 23.42
CA ALA A 158 -5.25 -18.85 22.82
C ALA A 158 -5.89 -19.64 21.65
N LYS A 159 -6.94 -19.10 21.02
CA LYS A 159 -7.57 -19.70 19.84
C LYS A 159 -6.82 -19.28 18.59
N LEU A 160 -6.50 -20.27 17.75
CA LEU A 160 -5.80 -20.09 16.49
C LEU A 160 -6.79 -19.76 15.35
N TYR A 161 -6.51 -18.68 14.63
CA TYR A 161 -7.18 -18.27 13.40
C TYR A 161 -6.20 -18.42 12.23
N GLN A 162 -6.64 -19.10 11.17
CA GLN A 162 -5.82 -19.28 9.97
C GLN A 162 -5.63 -17.94 9.24
N PRO A 163 -4.44 -17.66 8.69
CA PRO A 163 -4.25 -16.48 7.83
C PRO A 163 -5.22 -16.50 6.67
N VAL A 164 -5.93 -15.39 6.45
CA VAL A 164 -6.82 -15.23 5.29
C VAL A 164 -6.04 -14.52 4.18
N THR A 165 -6.22 -15.02 2.95
CA THR A 165 -5.61 -14.44 1.76
C THR A 165 -6.38 -13.19 1.34
N MET A 166 -5.71 -12.04 1.24
CA MET A 166 -6.36 -10.77 0.83
C MET A 166 -7.08 -10.82 -0.52
N LEU A 167 -6.61 -11.67 -1.42
CA LEU A 167 -7.10 -11.76 -2.78
C LEU A 167 -8.52 -12.29 -2.90
N SER A 168 -9.08 -12.93 -1.87
CA SER A 168 -10.44 -13.48 -1.97
C SER A 168 -11.51 -12.39 -2.01
N GLU A 169 -11.27 -11.25 -1.37
CA GLU A 169 -12.24 -10.14 -1.26
C GLU A 169 -11.87 -8.93 -2.13
N LEU A 170 -10.64 -8.91 -2.65
CA LEU A 170 -10.13 -7.79 -3.42
C LEU A 170 -10.67 -7.79 -4.84
N LYS A 171 -11.51 -6.81 -5.16
CA LYS A 171 -11.94 -6.53 -6.54
C LYS A 171 -10.84 -5.81 -7.28
N THR A 172 -10.70 -6.11 -8.57
CA THR A 172 -9.79 -5.37 -9.46
C THR A 172 -10.18 -3.90 -9.51
N PHE A 173 -9.20 -2.99 -9.41
CA PHE A 173 -9.41 -1.54 -9.46
C PHE A 173 -8.48 -0.86 -10.48
N GLY A 174 -8.85 0.36 -10.85
CA GLY A 174 -8.14 1.15 -11.83
C GLY A 174 -7.11 2.10 -11.23
N LEU A 175 -5.98 2.28 -11.91
CA LEU A 175 -5.11 3.44 -11.68
C LEU A 175 -5.60 4.62 -12.54
N HIS A 176 -5.73 5.79 -11.93
CA HIS A 176 -6.09 7.04 -12.59
C HIS A 176 -4.94 8.05 -12.47
N TYR A 177 -4.93 9.06 -13.34
CA TYR A 177 -3.99 10.16 -13.23
C TYR A 177 -4.50 11.19 -12.23
N VAL A 178 -3.64 11.62 -11.32
CA VAL A 178 -3.88 12.87 -10.60
C VAL A 178 -3.61 14.00 -11.58
N ASN A 179 -4.68 14.62 -12.08
CA ASN A 179 -4.55 15.84 -12.83
C ASN A 179 -4.07 16.93 -11.88
N VAL A 180 -2.83 17.35 -12.06
CA VAL A 180 -2.34 18.58 -11.45
C VAL A 180 -3.24 19.69 -11.98
N PRO A 181 -3.91 20.48 -11.12
CA PRO A 181 -4.67 21.62 -11.59
C PRO A 181 -3.73 22.47 -12.43
N GLU A 182 -3.97 22.55 -13.74
CA GLU A 182 -3.20 23.47 -14.58
C GLU A 182 -3.29 24.85 -13.92
N PRO A 183 -2.20 25.62 -13.85
CA PRO A 183 -2.30 26.99 -13.40
C PRO A 183 -3.35 27.65 -14.28
N THR A 184 -4.51 27.95 -13.70
CA THR A 184 -5.66 28.40 -14.47
C THR A 184 -5.21 29.56 -15.34
N LEU A 185 -5.61 29.55 -16.62
CA LEU A 185 -5.30 30.61 -17.59
C LEU A 185 -5.63 32.03 -17.06
N TRP A 186 -6.44 32.13 -16.02
CA TRP A 186 -6.77 33.35 -15.26
C TRP A 186 -5.63 33.90 -14.38
N SER A 187 -4.64 33.09 -14.01
CA SER A 187 -3.45 33.55 -13.28
C SER A 187 -2.47 34.34 -14.16
N LEU A 188 -2.43 34.03 -15.46
CA LEU A 188 -1.59 34.71 -16.45
C LEU A 188 -1.94 36.20 -16.65
N PRO A 189 -3.21 36.61 -16.84
CA PRO A 189 -3.54 38.03 -16.98
C PRO A 189 -3.26 38.82 -15.70
N LEU A 190 -3.42 38.22 -14.52
CA LEU A 190 -3.06 38.85 -13.24
C LEU A 190 -1.54 39.07 -13.14
N LEU A 191 -0.74 38.06 -13.50
CA LEU A 191 0.71 38.18 -13.54
C LEU A 191 1.16 39.22 -14.58
N ALA A 192 0.53 39.25 -15.75
CA ALA A 192 0.80 40.22 -16.81
C ALA A 192 0.46 41.66 -16.36
N LEU A 193 -0.60 41.86 -15.57
CA LEU A 193 -0.93 43.17 -15.01
C LEU A 193 0.09 43.63 -13.97
N ILE A 194 0.58 42.72 -13.13
CA ILE A 194 1.60 43.03 -12.11
C ILE A 194 2.92 43.42 -12.79
N THR A 195 3.38 42.65 -13.78
CA THR A 195 4.63 42.94 -14.51
C THR A 195 4.51 44.24 -15.33
N ALA A 196 3.37 44.49 -15.98
CA ALA A 196 3.12 45.75 -16.70
C ALA A 196 3.15 46.97 -15.75
N LYS A 197 2.57 46.87 -14.55
CA LYS A 197 2.58 47.95 -13.56
C LYS A 197 3.98 48.19 -12.98
N ALA A 198 4.75 47.13 -12.73
CA ALA A 198 6.13 47.23 -12.28
C ALA A 198 7.03 47.90 -13.33
N TRP A 199 6.90 47.50 -14.60
CA TRP A 199 7.63 48.12 -15.71
C TRP A 199 7.32 49.61 -15.87
N ARG A 200 6.03 49.98 -15.79
CA ARG A 200 5.61 51.40 -15.87
C ARG A 200 6.19 52.28 -14.75
N ARG A 201 6.41 51.72 -13.56
CA ARG A 201 7.05 52.45 -12.45
C ARG A 201 8.54 52.67 -12.71
N ASN A 202 9.25 51.64 -13.19
CA ASN A 202 10.67 51.75 -13.51
C ASN A 202 10.94 52.72 -14.67
N ALA A 203 10.11 52.70 -15.73
CA ALA A 203 10.25 53.60 -16.87
C ALA A 203 10.12 55.09 -16.51
N LYS A 204 9.43 55.44 -15.41
CA LYS A 204 9.31 56.84 -14.95
C LYS A 204 10.50 57.31 -14.12
N GLY A 205 11.21 56.40 -13.45
CA GLY A 205 12.38 56.74 -12.63
C GLY A 205 13.62 57.09 -13.46
N THR A 206 13.75 56.53 -14.66
CA THR A 206 14.91 56.75 -15.54
C THR A 206 14.88 58.07 -16.33
N PHE A 207 13.73 58.76 -16.43
CA PHE A 207 13.61 60.03 -17.16
C PHE A 207 13.83 61.29 -16.31
N LEU A 208 13.99 61.16 -14.98
CA LEU A 208 14.15 62.29 -14.06
C LEU A 208 15.60 62.51 -13.57
N ASN A 209 16.56 61.75 -14.08
CA ASN A 209 17.99 61.87 -13.76
C ASN A 209 18.83 62.33 -14.97
N ARG A 210 18.33 63.28 -15.76
CA ARG A 210 19.15 64.05 -16.72
C ARG A 210 19.05 65.53 -16.44
#